data_AF-A0A7C8EF64-F1
#
_entry.id   AF-A0A7C8EF64-F1
#
_cell.length_a   1.000
_cell.length_b   1.000
_cell.length_c   1.000
_cell.angle_alpha   90.00
_cell.angle_beta   90.00
_cell.angle_gamma   90.00
#
_symmetry.space_group_name_H-M   'P 1'
#
loop_
_entity.id
_entity.type
_entity.pdbx_description
1 polymer ?
#
loop_
_entity_poly.entity_id
_entity_poly.type
_entity_poly.pdbx_seq_one_letter_code
_entity_poly.pdbx_strand_id
1 'polypeptide(L)'
;MMVTCMETWIMSDREALRKVFGARLQVSALLPVDDLEQRSRSDVQLALENATRNCGPNKVYHKGRRSFQVLAELNPGTLMDLPHFKLLIQALSSRLPEGTGGIPQCRGT
;
A
#
# COMPACT_ATOMS: atom_id res chain seq x y z
N MET A 1 6.19 -18.41 -5.84
CA MET A 1 6.29 -17.18 -5.02
C MET A 1 4.96 -16.44 -5.14
N MET A 2 4.12 -16.51 -4.11
CA MET A 2 2.83 -15.83 -4.11
C MET A 2 3.08 -14.44 -3.53
N VAL A 3 3.06 -13.42 -4.38
CA VAL A 3 3.30 -12.04 -3.97
C VAL A 3 2.23 -11.64 -2.97
N THR A 4 2.67 -11.13 -1.83
CA THR A 4 1.80 -10.55 -0.81
C THR A 4 1.47 -9.12 -1.20
N CYS A 5 0.91 -8.94 -2.41
CA CYS A 5 0.90 -7.66 -3.11
C CYS A 5 0.38 -6.52 -2.22
N MET A 6 -0.82 -6.68 -1.66
CA MET A 6 -1.47 -5.57 -0.96
C MET A 6 -0.79 -5.23 0.36
N GLU A 7 -0.53 -6.21 1.22
CA GLU A 7 0.08 -5.96 2.53
C GLU A 7 1.50 -5.40 2.40
N THR A 8 2.23 -5.83 1.36
CA THR A 8 3.58 -5.32 1.06
C THR A 8 3.53 -3.85 0.64
N TRP A 9 2.59 -3.49 -0.24
CA TRP A 9 2.40 -2.09 -0.62
C TRP A 9 1.99 -1.22 0.57
N ILE A 10 1.06 -1.73 1.40
CA ILE A 10 0.62 -1.08 2.64
C ILE A 10 1.79 -0.84 3.60
N MET A 11 2.69 -1.82 3.75
CA MET A 11 3.84 -1.67 4.65
C MET A 11 4.93 -0.73 4.08
N SER A 12 5.07 -0.67 2.76
CA SER A 12 6.01 0.24 2.08
C SER A 12 5.62 1.70 2.28
N ASP A 13 4.32 2.02 2.20
CA ASP A 13 3.83 3.39 2.38
C ASP A 13 3.58 3.74 3.86
N ARG A 14 4.66 4.15 4.53
CA ARG A 14 4.61 4.56 5.93
C ARG A 14 3.79 5.83 6.16
N GLU A 15 3.64 6.69 5.15
CA GLU A 15 2.82 7.90 5.27
C GLU A 15 1.33 7.56 5.24
N ALA A 16 0.90 6.68 4.32
CA ALA A 16 -0.47 6.17 4.28
C ALA A 16 -0.86 5.51 5.61
N LEU A 17 0.02 4.68 6.18
CA LEU A 17 -0.18 4.11 7.51
C LEU A 17 -0.34 5.18 8.59
N ARG A 18 0.49 6.24 8.58
CA ARG A 18 0.37 7.34 9.54
C ARG A 18 -0.92 8.13 9.38
N LYS A 19 -1.42 8.34 8.16
CA LYS A 19 -2.72 9.00 7.92
C LYS A 19 -3.88 8.22 8.54
N VAL A 20 -3.88 6.90 8.40
CA VAL A 20 -4.98 6.04 8.88
C VAL A 20 -4.90 5.77 10.39
N PHE A 21 -3.70 5.45 10.89
CA PHE A 21 -3.50 5.00 12.27
C PHE A 21 -3.06 6.12 13.23
N GLY A 22 -2.61 7.26 12.68
CA GLY A 22 -2.21 8.44 13.43
C GLY A 22 -0.96 8.23 14.29
N ALA A 23 -0.82 9.08 15.31
CA ALA A 23 0.33 9.08 16.22
C ALA A 23 0.51 7.79 17.05
N ARG A 24 -0.50 6.90 17.08
CA ARG A 24 -0.44 5.64 17.83
C ARG A 24 0.16 4.48 17.03
N LEU A 25 0.51 4.70 15.76
CA LEU A 25 1.21 3.73 14.94
C LEU A 25 2.61 3.47 15.53
N GLN A 26 2.89 2.22 15.90
CA GLN A 26 4.19 1.79 16.38
C GLN A 26 5.11 1.52 15.17
N VAL A 27 5.71 2.58 14.63
CA VAL A 27 6.60 2.52 13.45
C VAL A 27 7.77 1.57 13.65
N SER A 28 8.27 1.42 14.89
CA SER A 28 9.37 0.49 15.21
C SER A 28 9.02 -0.99 15.06
N ALA A 29 7.73 -1.35 15.01
CA ALA A 29 7.28 -2.72 14.77
C ALA A 29 7.09 -3.03 13.28
N LEU A 30 7.21 -2.03 12.39
CA LEU A 30 7.17 -2.24 10.95
C LEU A 30 8.50 -2.84 10.47
N LEU A 31 8.42 -3.68 9.44
CA LEU A 31 9.62 -4.20 8.80
C LEU A 31 10.35 -3.07 8.04
N PRO A 32 11.68 -3.22 7.84
CA PRO A 32 12.41 -2.42 6.86
C PRO A 32 11.76 -2.56 5.48
N VAL A 33 11.82 -1.48 4.69
CA VAL A 33 11.32 -1.48 3.31
C VAL A 33 12.24 -2.31 2.40
N ASP A 34 13.52 -2.40 2.76
CA ASP A 34 14.49 -3.25 2.08
C ASP A 34 14.07 -4.73 2.14
N ASP A 35 14.09 -5.39 0.98
CA ASP A 35 13.70 -6.78 0.78
C ASP A 35 12.28 -7.15 1.24
N LEU A 36 11.38 -6.16 1.36
CA LEU A 36 10.03 -6.37 1.84
C LEU A 36 9.24 -7.35 0.95
N GLU A 37 9.47 -7.33 -0.37
CA GLU A 37 8.87 -8.27 -1.33
C GLU A 37 9.41 -9.71 -1.22
N GLN A 38 10.52 -9.92 -0.52
CA GLN A 38 11.08 -11.25 -0.25
C GLN A 38 10.51 -11.87 1.04
N ARG A 39 9.81 -11.07 1.86
CA ARG A 39 9.26 -11.52 3.15
C ARG A 39 8.03 -12.41 2.95
N SER A 40 7.79 -13.28 3.93
CA SER A 40 6.58 -14.10 3.91
C SER A 40 5.34 -13.25 4.21
N ARG A 41 4.19 -13.71 3.71
CA ARG A 41 2.89 -13.08 4.01
C ARG A 41 2.62 -12.92 5.50
N SER A 42 2.92 -13.99 6.23
CA SER A 42 2.66 -14.07 7.65
C SER A 42 3.50 -13.04 8.41
N ASP A 43 4.76 -12.84 8.00
CA ASP A 43 5.64 -11.86 8.63
C ASP A 43 5.15 -10.43 8.42
N VAL A 44 4.77 -10.08 7.17
CA VAL A 44 4.26 -8.74 6.86
C VAL A 44 2.94 -8.49 7.60
N GLN A 45 2.02 -9.47 7.59
CA GLN A 45 0.74 -9.38 8.30
C GLN A 45 0.94 -9.18 9.80
N LEU A 46 1.78 -10.01 10.42
CA LEU A 46 2.06 -9.94 11.86
C LEU A 46 2.74 -8.62 12.24
N ALA A 47 3.65 -8.11 11.42
CA ALA A 47 4.28 -6.82 11.63
C ALA A 47 3.27 -5.66 11.56
N LEU A 48 2.32 -5.69 10.61
CA LEU A 48 1.23 -4.69 10.54
C LEU A 48 0.31 -4.76 11.77
N GLU A 49 -0.07 -5.97 12.20
CA GLU A 49 -0.85 -6.18 13.42
C GLU A 49 -0.13 -5.62 14.65
N ASN A 50 1.15 -5.95 14.80
CA ASN A 50 1.98 -5.46 15.90
C ASN A 50 2.14 -3.94 15.87
N ALA A 51 2.33 -3.34 14.70
CA ALA A 51 2.46 -1.90 14.54
C ALA A 51 1.18 -1.14 14.89
N THR A 52 0.02 -1.79 14.81
CA THR A 52 -1.30 -1.16 14.98
C THR A 52 -2.05 -1.60 16.23
N ARG A 53 -1.50 -2.54 17.00
CA ARG A 53 -2.12 -3.12 18.21
C ARG A 53 -2.56 -2.08 19.24
N ASN A 54 -1.83 -0.97 19.36
CA ASN A 54 -2.08 0.10 20.33
C ASN A 54 -2.90 1.27 19.74
N CYS A 55 -3.39 1.17 18.50
CA CYS A 55 -4.13 2.26 17.85
C CYS A 55 -5.55 2.45 18.43
N GLY A 56 -6.05 1.49 19.21
CA GLY A 56 -7.34 1.53 19.89
C GLY A 56 -8.26 0.37 19.47
N PRO A 57 -9.44 0.23 20.12
CA PRO A 57 -10.38 -0.83 19.82
C PRO A 57 -10.82 -0.74 18.36
N ASN A 58 -10.86 -1.88 17.65
CA ASN A 58 -11.21 -1.99 16.23
C ASN A 58 -10.32 -1.20 15.25
N LYS A 59 -9.13 -0.76 15.69
CA LYS A 59 -8.11 -0.10 14.85
C LYS A 59 -6.87 -0.94 14.63
N VAL A 60 -6.81 -2.17 15.16
CA VAL A 60 -5.76 -3.13 14.79
C VAL A 60 -5.91 -3.49 13.32
N TYR A 61 -4.79 -3.60 12.64
CA TYR A 61 -4.75 -3.99 11.24
C TYR A 61 -5.28 -5.41 11.09
N HIS A 62 -6.27 -5.58 10.22
CA HIS A 62 -6.75 -6.88 9.79
C HIS A 62 -7.06 -6.81 8.30
N LYS A 63 -6.83 -7.92 7.60
CA LYS A 63 -7.20 -8.04 6.19
C LYS A 63 -8.70 -7.78 6.01
N GLY A 64 -9.06 -6.97 5.02
CA GLY A 64 -10.44 -6.58 4.74
C GLY A 64 -10.64 -5.09 4.98
N ARG A 65 -11.55 -4.72 5.91
CA ARG A 65 -11.98 -3.32 6.05
C ARG A 65 -10.82 -2.33 6.24
N ARG A 66 -9.82 -2.67 7.06
CA ARG A 66 -8.68 -1.77 7.32
C ARG A 66 -7.68 -1.76 6.17
N SER A 67 -7.41 -2.91 5.53
CA SER A 67 -6.51 -2.95 4.38
C SER A 67 -7.03 -2.07 3.23
N PHE A 68 -8.34 -2.06 2.95
CA PHE A 68 -8.91 -1.18 1.92
C PHE A 68 -8.83 0.32 2.27
N GLN A 69 -8.94 0.67 3.56
CA GLN A 69 -8.78 2.07 3.98
C GLN A 69 -7.36 2.55 3.77
N VAL A 70 -6.35 1.74 4.10
CA VAL A 70 -4.96 2.11 3.82
C VAL A 70 -4.67 2.10 2.33
N LEU A 71 -5.22 1.12 1.59
CA LEU A 71 -5.08 1.04 0.14
C LEU A 71 -5.55 2.32 -0.57
N ALA A 72 -6.65 2.92 -0.11
CA ALA A 72 -7.19 4.16 -0.66
C ALA A 72 -6.27 5.38 -0.44
N GLU A 73 -5.37 5.32 0.55
CA GLU A 73 -4.44 6.39 0.91
C GLU A 73 -3.04 6.20 0.32
N LEU A 74 -2.79 5.07 -0.37
CA LEU A 74 -1.47 4.75 -0.92
C LEU A 74 -1.06 5.77 -1.97
N ASN A 75 0.20 6.20 -1.88
CA ASN A 75 0.86 6.99 -2.90
C ASN A 75 1.67 6.05 -3.80
N PRO A 76 1.35 5.92 -5.11
CA PRO A 76 2.11 5.04 -6.00
C PRO A 76 3.59 5.43 -6.11
N GLY A 77 3.94 6.70 -5.87
CA GLY A 77 5.34 7.14 -5.87
C GLY A 77 6.19 6.49 -4.79
N THR A 78 5.62 6.15 -3.62
CA THR A 78 6.35 5.48 -2.52
C THR A 78 6.50 3.97 -2.76
N LEU A 79 5.65 3.41 -3.62
CA LEU A 79 5.69 1.99 -4.00
C LEU A 79 6.69 1.72 -5.11
N MET A 80 7.15 2.77 -5.80
CA MET A 80 8.13 2.63 -6.87
C MET A 80 9.46 2.08 -6.37
N ASP A 81 9.79 2.05 -5.08
CA ASP A 81 11.02 1.40 -4.61
C ASP A 81 10.95 -0.13 -4.64
N LEU A 82 9.75 -0.70 -4.76
CA LEU A 82 9.53 -2.14 -4.79
C LEU A 82 9.75 -2.71 -6.20
N PRO A 83 10.67 -3.69 -6.39
CA PRO A 83 11.04 -4.15 -7.73
C PRO A 83 9.89 -4.80 -8.50
N HIS A 84 9.03 -5.61 -7.87
CA HIS A 84 7.89 -6.20 -8.56
C HIS A 84 6.77 -5.18 -8.82
N PHE A 85 6.62 -4.16 -7.98
CA PHE A 85 5.72 -3.04 -8.28
C PHE A 85 6.16 -2.27 -9.53
N LYS A 86 7.47 -1.98 -9.69
CA LYS A 86 8.00 -1.37 -10.92
C LYS A 86 7.66 -2.23 -12.15
N LEU A 87 7.86 -3.55 -12.06
CA LEU A 87 7.53 -4.47 -13.15
C LEU A 87 6.04 -4.49 -13.47
N LEU A 88 5.18 -4.44 -12.45
CA LEU A 88 3.73 -4.33 -12.63
C LEU A 88 3.38 -3.07 -13.42
N ILE A 89 3.89 -1.91 -13.01
CA ILE A 89 3.64 -0.64 -13.71
C ILE A 89 4.15 -0.70 -15.15
N GLN A 90 5.37 -1.19 -15.38
CA GLN A 90 5.91 -1.36 -16.74
C GLN A 90 5.05 -2.26 -17.62
N ALA A 91 4.60 -3.40 -17.07
CA ALA A 91 3.73 -4.33 -17.79
C ALA A 91 2.36 -3.71 -18.10
N LEU A 92 1.78 -2.93 -17.18
CA LEU A 92 0.54 -2.21 -17.41
C LEU A 92 0.70 -1.11 -18.46
N SER A 93 1.75 -0.29 -18.34
CA SER A 93 2.06 0.79 -19.30
C SER A 93 2.31 0.24 -20.72
N SER A 94 2.93 -0.94 -20.86
CA SER A 94 3.13 -1.57 -22.18
C SER A 94 1.83 -2.03 -22.87
N ARG A 95 0.74 -2.16 -22.11
CA ARG A 95 -0.56 -2.69 -22.58
C ARG A 95 -1.65 -1.63 -22.66
N LEU A 96 -1.46 -0.51 -21.98
CA LEU A 96 -2.36 0.62 -22.07
C LEU A 96 -1.93 1.46 -23.28
N PRO A 97 -2.82 1.69 -24.27
CA PRO A 97 -2.50 2.62 -25.34
C PRO A 97 -2.29 4.02 -24.73
N GLU A 98 -1.19 4.69 -25.12
CA GLU A 98 -0.95 6.10 -24.80
C GLU A 98 -2.03 6.95 -25.50
N GLY A 99 -3.10 7.31 -24.78
CA GLY A 99 -4.21 8.18 -25.22
C GLY A 99 -5.56 7.66 -24.70
N THR A 100 -6.30 8.35 -23.84
CA THR A 100 -6.80 9.72 -23.99
C THR A 100 -7.03 10.39 -22.63
N GLY A 101 -6.07 11.19 -22.16
CA GLY A 101 -6.25 12.12 -21.03
C GLY A 101 -6.99 13.41 -21.41
N GLY A 102 -7.95 13.33 -22.35
CA GLY A 102 -8.87 14.42 -22.63
C GLY A 102 -10.04 14.33 -21.66
N ILE A 103 -10.01 15.11 -20.59
CA ILE A 103 -11.21 15.38 -19.79
C ILE A 103 -12.25 15.93 -20.78
N PRO A 104 -13.43 15.30 -20.97
CA PRO A 104 -14.45 15.87 -21.82
C PRO A 104 -14.89 17.19 -21.18
N GLN A 105 -14.47 18.30 -21.77
CA GLN A 105 -15.00 19.60 -21.44
C GLN A 105 -16.45 19.60 -21.94
N CYS A 106 -17.39 19.42 -21.04
CA CYS A 106 -18.82 19.54 -21.31
C CYS A 106 -19.08 20.94 -21.90
N ARG A 107 -19.21 21.04 -23.23
CA ARG A 107 -19.80 22.21 -23.87
C ARG A 107 -21.30 22.14 -23.63
N GLY A 108 -21.78 22.97 -22.72
CA GLY A 108 -23.19 23.30 -22.61
C GLY A 108 -23.63 24.04 -23.87
N THR A 109 -24.64 23.50 -24.54
CA THR A 109 -25.58 24.23 -25.39
C THR A 109 -26.77 24.66 -24.56
#